data_AF-A0AAW2QG67-F1
#
_entry.id   AF-A0AAW2QG67-F1
#
_cell.length_a   1.000
_cell.length_b   1.000
_cell.length_c   1.000
_cell.angle_alpha   90.00
_cell.angle_beta   90.00
_cell.angle_gamma   90.00
#
_symmetry.space_group_name_H-M   'P 1'
#
loop_
_entity.id
_entity.type
_entity.pdbx_description
1 polymer ?
#
loop_
_entity_poly.entity_id
_entity_poly.type
_entity_poly.pdbx_seq_one_letter_code
_entity_poly.pdbx_strand_id
1 'polypeptide(L)' 'MQVMFSPALSREFRPYKPDPAPLLHICSNWGVQPGEVMMIGDSLKDDVACGKRGALRVFAR' A
#
# COMPACT_ATOMS: atom_id res chain seq x y z
N MET A 1 20.27 -12.56 8.08
CA MET A 1 20.12 -11.10 7.87
C MET A 1 18.68 -10.73 8.14
N GLN A 2 18.42 -9.79 9.04
CA GLN A 2 17.08 -9.28 9.31
C GLN A 2 16.75 -8.21 8.27
N VAL A 3 15.66 -8.40 7.52
CA VAL A 3 15.17 -7.38 6.58
C VAL A 3 14.33 -6.40 7.38
N MET A 4 14.67 -5.11 7.30
CA MET A 4 13.88 -4.03 7.88
C MET A 4 13.02 -3.40 6.79
N PHE A 5 11.71 -3.31 7.03
CA PHE A 5 10.78 -2.59 6.16
C PHE A 5 10.57 -1.18 6.71
N SER A 6 10.71 -0.16 5.86
CA SER A 6 10.45 1.23 6.24
C SER A 6 9.88 2.04 5.06
N PRO A 7 8.79 2.80 5.27
CA PRO A 7 7.98 2.83 6.49
C PRO A 7 7.11 1.56 6.64
N ALA A 8 6.81 1.19 7.87
CA ALA A 8 5.88 0.10 8.21
C ALA A 8 4.64 0.70 8.87
N LEU A 9 3.48 0.58 8.19
CA LEU A 9 2.21 1.10 8.69
C LEU A 9 1.33 -0.06 9.17
N SER A 10 0.80 0.09 10.37
CA SER A 10 -0.11 -0.85 11.01
C SER A 10 -1.55 -0.31 11.02
N ARG A 11 -2.47 -1.00 11.71
CA ARG A 11 -3.88 -0.61 11.79
C ARG A 11 -4.11 0.60 12.71
N GLU A 12 -3.10 1.34 13.12
CA GLU A 12 -3.23 2.59 13.85
C GLU A 12 -3.23 3.79 12.88
N PHE A 13 -2.66 3.64 11.68
CA PHE A 13 -2.75 4.65 10.63
C PHE A 13 -4.21 4.77 10.14
N ARG A 14 -4.72 5.99 10.02
CA ARG A 14 -6.11 6.28 9.64
C ARG A 14 -6.17 7.31 8.51
N PRO A 15 -7.06 7.12 7.52
CA PRO A 15 -7.87 5.93 7.30
C PRO A 15 -7.01 4.71 6.87
N TYR A 16 -7.50 3.50 7.13
CA TYR A 16 -6.82 2.25 6.76
C TYR A 16 -7.48 1.62 5.51
N LYS A 17 -6.86 0.60 4.93
CA LYS A 17 -7.39 -0.18 3.79
C LYS A 17 -8.88 -0.53 4.01
N PRO A 18 -9.78 -0.37 3.02
CA PRO A 18 -9.51 -0.18 1.58
C PRO A 18 -9.27 1.27 1.16
N ASP A 19 -9.11 2.20 2.09
CA ASP A 19 -8.71 3.57 1.74
C ASP A 19 -7.24 3.60 1.25
N PRO A 20 -6.90 4.34 0.18
CA PRO A 20 -5.54 4.38 -0.37
C PRO A 20 -4.54 5.18 0.47
N ALA A 21 -4.96 5.94 1.48
CA ALA A 21 -4.09 6.80 2.29
C ALA A 21 -2.79 6.13 2.81
N PRO A 22 -2.78 4.87 3.28
CA PRO A 22 -1.56 4.22 3.74
C PRO A 22 -0.54 4.04 2.60
N LEU A 23 -1.00 3.64 1.41
CA LEU A 23 -0.12 3.40 0.25
C LEU A 23 0.42 4.72 -0.30
N LEU A 24 -0.42 5.75 -0.35
CA LEU A 24 -0.01 7.08 -0.80
C LEU A 24 0.99 7.71 0.17
N HIS A 25 0.84 7.48 1.48
CA HIS A 25 1.82 7.88 2.47
C HIS A 25 3.18 7.19 2.25
N ILE A 26 3.17 5.88 1.99
CA ILE A 26 4.39 5.13 1.66
C ILE A 26 5.05 5.68 0.38
N CYS A 27 4.27 5.86 -0.70
CA CYS A 27 4.79 6.40 -1.97
C CYS A 27 5.40 7.80 -1.78
N SER A 28 4.72 8.67 -1.03
CA SER A 28 5.23 10.00 -0.71
C SER A 28 6.51 9.96 0.11
N ASN A 29 6.63 9.02 1.07
CA ASN A 29 7.83 8.87 1.89
C ASN A 29 9.03 8.38 1.04
N TRP A 30 8.77 7.47 0.10
CA TRP A 30 9.76 6.96 -0.83
C TRP A 30 10.08 7.90 -2.00
N GLY A 31 9.27 8.94 -2.23
CA GLY A 31 9.44 9.87 -3.34
C GLY A 31 9.16 9.26 -4.72
N VAL A 32 8.31 8.23 -4.79
CA VAL A 32 7.94 7.52 -6.03
C VAL A 32 6.48 7.74 -6.39
N GLN A 33 6.15 7.62 -7.68
CA GLN A 33 4.77 7.72 -8.13
C GLN A 33 4.02 6.41 -7.86
N PRO A 34 2.71 6.45 -7.53
CA PRO A 34 1.95 5.23 -7.26
C PRO A 34 1.98 4.19 -8.38
N GLY A 35 1.99 4.62 -9.65
CA GLY A 35 2.06 3.72 -10.81
C GLY A 35 3.37 2.92 -10.95
N GLU A 36 4.40 3.30 -10.19
CA GLU A 36 5.72 2.64 -10.13
C GLU A 36 5.77 1.58 -9.00
N VAL A 37 4.76 1.51 -8.15
CA VAL A 37 4.70 0.61 -6.99
C VAL A 37 3.67 -0.49 -7.24
N MET A 38 3.99 -1.70 -6.78
CA MET A 38 3.07 -2.84 -6.78
C MET A 38 2.59 -3.13 -5.36
N MET A 39 1.27 -3.12 -5.16
CA MET A 39 0.66 -3.68 -3.97
C MET A 39 0.53 -5.21 -4.12
N ILE A 40 1.01 -5.92 -3.11
CA ILE A 40 0.87 -7.38 -2.98
C ILE A 40 0.00 -7.66 -1.75
N GLY A 41 -1.08 -8.43 -1.92
CA GLY A 41 -1.98 -8.78 -0.83
C GLY A 41 -2.84 -10.01 -1.15
N ASP A 42 -3.71 -10.39 -0.23
CA ASP A 42 -4.57 -11.58 -0.31
C ASP A 42 -6.07 -11.25 -0.24
N SER A 43 -6.42 -10.02 0.18
CA SER A 43 -7.81 -9.58 0.25
C SER A 43 -8.22 -8.79 -0.99
N LEU A 44 -9.13 -9.34 -1.79
CA LEU A 44 -9.77 -8.59 -2.89
C LEU A 44 -10.49 -7.33 -2.40
N LYS A 45 -11.12 -7.42 -1.22
CA LYS A 45 -11.92 -6.34 -0.64
C LYS A 45 -11.06 -5.22 -0.06
N ASP A 46 -9.97 -5.56 0.62
CA ASP A 46 -9.16 -4.58 1.34
C ASP A 46 -7.87 -4.23 0.57
N ASP A 47 -7.11 -5.21 0.10
CA ASP A 47 -5.81 -4.99 -0.57
C ASP A 47 -5.99 -4.52 -2.01
N VAL A 48 -6.73 -5.29 -2.81
CA VAL A 48 -6.90 -4.96 -4.23
C VAL A 48 -7.65 -3.64 -4.39
N ALA A 49 -8.68 -3.41 -3.56
CA ALA A 49 -9.39 -2.15 -3.56
C ALA A 49 -8.50 -0.97 -3.15
N CYS A 50 -7.66 -1.13 -2.11
CA CYS A 50 -6.73 -0.09 -1.66
C CYS A 50 -5.73 0.28 -2.77
N GLY A 51 -5.05 -0.72 -3.35
CA GLY A 51 -4.07 -0.49 -4.41
C GLY A 51 -4.69 0.16 -5.65
N LYS A 52 -5.84 -0.32 -6.11
CA LYS A 52 -6.55 0.26 -7.26
C LYS A 52 -6.96 1.71 -7.02
N ARG A 53 -7.48 2.04 -5.83
CA ARG A 53 -7.86 3.42 -5.47
C ARG A 53 -6.66 4.35 -5.36
N GLY A 54 -5.48 3.82 -5.04
CA GLY A 54 -4.22 4.57 -5.02
C GLY A 54 -3.55 4.71 -6.39
N ALA A 55 -4.12 4.12 -7.45
CA ALA A 55 -3.48 3.99 -8.77
C ALA A 55 -2.16 3.19 -8.76
N LEU A 56 -2.01 2.26 -7.80
CA LEU A 56 -0.91 1.30 -7.79
C LEU A 56 -1.22 0.11 -8.71
N ARG A 57 -0.17 -0.55 -9.19
CA ARG A 57 -0.30 -1.91 -9.76
C ARG A 57 -0.65 -2.86 -8.63
N VAL A 58 -1.46 -3.87 -8.88
CA VAL A 58 -1.90 -4.81 -7.84
C VAL A 58 -1.67 -6.24 -8.29
N PHE A 59 -1.07 -7.03 -7.41
CA PHE A 59 -1.02 -8.48 -7.49
C PHE A 59 -1.70 -9.06 -6.25
N ALA A 60 -2.65 -9.97 -6.45
CA ALA A 60 -3.29 -10.68 -5.36
C ALA A 60 -3.22 -12.18 -5.56
N ARG A 61 -3.10 -12.92 -4.45
CA ARG A 61 -3.19 -14.39 -4.43
C ARG A 61 -4.64 -14.83 -4.55
#